data_AF-A0A363U4N7-F1
#
_entry.id   AF-A0A363U4N7-F1
#
_cell.length_a   1.000
_cell.length_b   1.000
_cell.length_c   1.000
_cell.angle_alpha   90.00
_cell.angle_beta   90.00
_cell.angle_gamma   90.00
#
_symmetry.space_group_name_H-M   'P 1'
#
loop_
_entity.id
_entity.type
_entity.pdbx_description
1 polymer ?
#
loop_
_entity_poly.entity_id
_entity_poly.type
_entity_poly.pdbx_seq_one_letter_code
_entity_poly.pdbx_strand_id
1 'polypeptide(L)'
;MLIIMKPNATPQQIENVVQKIRESGLAAHLSQGIETTLIGAIGETHEMSTDLFEVLDGVDMVKRITQPFKLASRQFHPENSIFPVDGFKVGGEDIVLIAGPCSVESKSQILET
;
A
#
# COMPACT_ATOMS: atom_id res chain seq x y z
N MET A 1 -8.04 6.74 0.91
CA MET A 1 -8.68 5.53 1.48
C MET A 1 -10.20 5.62 1.32
N LEU A 2 -10.90 4.49 1.30
CA LEU A 2 -12.36 4.41 1.35
C LEU A 2 -12.76 3.75 2.67
N ILE A 3 -13.45 4.50 3.52
CA ILE A 3 -13.94 4.02 4.80
C ILE A 3 -15.42 3.68 4.62
N ILE A 4 -15.78 2.45 4.97
CA ILE A 4 -17.15 1.94 4.89
C ILE A 4 -17.73 1.99 6.30
N MET A 5 -18.84 2.69 6.49
CA MET A 5 -19.53 2.74 7.78
C MET A 5 -20.46 1.53 7.95
N LYS A 6 -20.71 1.14 9.20
CA LYS A 6 -21.76 0.17 9.52
C LYS A 6 -23.13 0.71 9.07
N PRO A 7 -24.08 -0.14 8.65
CA PRO A 7 -25.39 0.31 8.15
C PRO A 7 -26.17 1.22 9.12
N ASN A 8 -25.97 1.04 10.43
CA ASN A 8 -26.64 1.80 11.49
C ASN A 8 -25.72 2.81 12.19
N ALA A 9 -24.63 3.23 11.52
CA ALA A 9 -23.72 4.21 12.10
C ALA A 9 -24.45 5.53 12.40
N THR A 10 -24.30 6.02 13.62
CA THR A 10 -24.98 7.26 14.04
C THR A 10 -24.35 8.48 13.38
N PRO A 11 -25.09 9.60 13.24
CA PRO A 11 -24.51 10.85 12.75
C PRO A 11 -23.26 11.27 13.53
N GLN A 12 -23.23 11.02 14.85
CA GLN A 12 -22.09 11.33 15.70
C GLN A 12 -20.86 10.46 15.37
N GLN A 13 -21.07 9.17 15.08
CA GLN A 13 -19.98 8.28 14.67
C GLN A 13 -19.40 8.70 13.32
N ILE A 14 -20.27 9.05 12.36
CA ILE A 14 -19.87 9.57 11.05
C ILE A 14 -19.05 10.85 11.22
N GLU A 15 -19.52 11.80 12.03
CA GLU A 15 -18.82 13.05 12.28
C GLU A 15 -17.47 12.84 12.97
N ASN A 16 -17.38 11.93 13.93
CA ASN A 16 -16.12 11.58 14.59
C ASN A 16 -15.09 11.04 13.58
N VAL A 17 -15.51 10.17 12.64
CA VAL A 17 -14.63 9.68 11.57
C VAL A 17 -14.19 10.81 10.66
N VAL A 18 -15.09 11.71 10.26
CA VAL A 18 -14.76 12.90 9.44
C VAL A 18 -13.75 13.81 10.13
N GLN A 19 -13.92 14.06 11.43
CA GLN A 19 -12.97 14.87 12.20
C GLN A 19 -11.61 14.18 12.26
N LYS A 20 -11.56 12.87 12.51
CA LYS A 20 -10.30 12.13 12.56
C LYS A 20 -9.54 12.16 11.23
N ILE A 21 -10.26 12.11 10.10
CA ILE A 21 -9.67 12.26 8.76
C ILE A 21 -9.03 13.65 8.61
N ARG A 22 -9.74 14.71 9.02
CA ARG A 22 -9.24 16.09 8.95
C ARG A 22 -8.05 16.34 9.87
N GLU A 23 -8.08 15.82 11.09
CA GLU A 23 -6.96 15.86 12.04
C GLU A 23 -5.70 15.18 11.48
N SER A 24 -5.89 14.16 10.64
CA SER A 24 -4.80 13.47 9.96
C SER A 24 -4.29 14.21 8.71
N GLY A 25 -4.75 15.44 8.46
CA GLY A 25 -4.34 16.26 7.31
C GLY A 25 -4.99 15.86 5.98
N LEU A 26 -6.03 15.02 6.00
CA LEU A 26 -6.72 14.53 4.81
C LEU A 26 -8.06 15.27 4.60
N ALA A 27 -8.52 15.34 3.35
CA ALA A 27 -9.87 15.78 3.04
C ALA A 27 -10.85 14.61 3.14
N ALA A 28 -12.01 14.84 3.77
CA ALA A 28 -13.09 13.86 3.84
C ALA A 28 -14.18 14.18 2.80
N HIS A 29 -14.58 13.18 2.02
CA HIS A 29 -15.69 13.24 1.09
C HIS A 29 -16.77 12.24 1.51
N LEU A 30 -17.94 12.72 1.90
CA LEU A 30 -19.04 11.88 2.33
C LEU A 30 -19.93 11.48 1.14
N SER A 31 -20.30 10.21 1.08
CA SER A 31 -21.32 9.68 0.19
C SER A 31 -22.34 8.91 1.02
N GLN A 32 -23.50 9.53 1.26
CA GLN A 32 -24.59 8.92 2.02
C GLN A 32 -25.45 8.09 1.06
N GLY A 33 -25.29 6.77 1.12
CA GLY A 33 -26.17 5.82 0.43
C GLY A 33 -27.42 5.51 1.25
N ILE A 34 -28.34 4.79 0.62
CA ILE A 34 -29.58 4.32 1.27
C ILE A 34 -29.28 3.25 2.33
N GLU A 35 -28.30 2.38 2.07
CA GLU A 35 -27.95 1.25 2.96
C GLU A 35 -26.72 1.49 3.82
N THR A 36 -25.73 2.24 3.32
CA THR A 36 -24.49 2.53 4.05
C THR A 36 -23.94 3.91 3.67
N THR A 37 -23.20 4.51 4.59
CA THR A 37 -22.43 5.72 4.34
C THR A 37 -20.99 5.35 4.00
N LEU A 38 -20.49 5.91 2.90
CA LEU A 38 -19.10 5.79 2.49
C LEU A 38 -18.38 7.10 2.74
N ILE A 39 -17.15 7.03 3.25
CA ILE A 39 -16.31 8.21 3.49
C ILE A 39 -15.00 8.03 2.74
N GLY A 40 -14.78 8.85 1.72
CA GLY A 40 -13.51 8.95 1.01
C GLY A 40 -12.54 9.83 1.79
N ALA A 41 -11.40 9.29 2.21
CA ALA A 41 -10.27 10.06 2.74
C ALA A 41 -9.28 10.34 1.61
N ILE A 42 -9.17 11.61 1.20
CA ILE A 42 -8.44 12.08 0.02
C ILE A 42 -7.18 12.82 0.47
N GLY A 43 -6.03 12.43 -0.06
CA GLY A 43 -4.71 13.01 0.26
C GLY A 43 -3.59 11.97 0.18
N GLU A 44 -2.42 12.31 0.69
CA GLU A 44 -1.28 11.39 0.88
C GLU A 44 -1.63 10.39 1.99
N THR A 45 -2.07 9.19 1.60
CA THR A 45 -2.43 8.11 2.54
C THR A 45 -1.48 6.93 2.48
N HIS A 46 -0.31 7.08 1.84
CA HIS A 46 0.58 5.94 1.55
C HIS A 46 1.15 5.34 2.84
N GLU A 47 1.68 6.19 3.73
CA GLU A 47 2.30 5.76 4.99
C GLU A 47 1.30 5.53 6.15
N MET A 48 0.05 5.94 5.99
CA MET A 48 -0.95 5.83 7.06
C MET A 48 -1.51 4.42 7.17
N SER A 49 -1.49 3.80 8.35
CA SER A 49 -2.17 2.52 8.57
C SER A 49 -3.69 2.67 8.47
N THR A 50 -4.35 1.66 7.89
CA THR A 50 -5.82 1.55 7.88
C THR A 50 -6.38 1.34 9.28
N ASP A 51 -5.61 0.71 10.17
CA ASP A 51 -5.99 0.42 11.55
C ASP A 51 -6.41 1.68 12.32
N LEU A 52 -5.83 2.85 11.98
CA LEU A 52 -6.16 4.14 12.58
C LEU A 52 -7.66 4.45 12.50
N PHE A 53 -8.30 4.02 11.42
CA PHE A 53 -9.72 4.27 11.14
C PHE A 53 -10.58 3.03 11.40
N GLU A 54 -10.05 1.82 11.24
CA GLU A 54 -10.79 0.57 11.51
C GLU A 54 -11.19 0.42 12.98
N VAL A 55 -10.42 0.99 13.91
CA VAL A 55 -10.74 0.95 15.34
C VAL A 55 -11.83 1.94 15.76
N LEU A 56 -12.28 2.83 14.88
CA LEU A 56 -13.28 3.83 15.21
C LEU A 56 -14.69 3.23 15.25
N ASP A 57 -15.45 3.62 16.27
CA ASP A 57 -16.85 3.20 16.40
C ASP A 57 -17.68 3.61 15.19
N GLY A 58 -18.46 2.67 14.68
CA GLY A 58 -19.31 2.85 13.50
C GLY A 58 -18.60 2.57 12.18
N VAL A 59 -17.28 2.31 12.16
CA VAL A 59 -16.57 1.83 10.97
C VAL A 59 -16.75 0.32 10.81
N ASP A 60 -17.06 -0.12 9.59
CA ASP A 60 -17.17 -1.52 9.23
C ASP A 60 -15.83 -2.06 8.69
N MET A 61 -15.24 -1.37 7.72
CA MET A 61 -13.90 -1.68 7.20
C MET A 61 -13.29 -0.49 6.46
N VAL A 62 -11.96 -0.53 6.27
CA VAL A 62 -11.24 0.52 5.56
C VAL A 62 -10.46 -0.08 4.40
N LYS A 63 -10.79 0.35 3.18
CA LYS A 63 -10.10 -0.09 1.97
C LYS A 63 -9.13 0.97 1.47
N ARG A 64 -7.90 0.57 1.17
CA ARG A 64 -6.99 1.41 0.39
C ARG A 64 -7.44 1.40 -1.08
N ILE A 65 -7.65 2.60 -1.63
CA ILE A 65 -7.92 2.77 -3.06
C ILE A 65 -6.62 2.66 -3.85
N THR A 66 -5.54 3.23 -3.31
CA THR A 66 -4.20 3.18 -3.90
C THR A 66 -3.42 2.00 -3.34
N GLN A 67 -2.66 1.31 -4.20
CA GLN A 67 -1.76 0.25 -3.77
C GLN A 67 -0.60 0.83 -2.94
N PRO A 68 -0.17 0.16 -1.85
CA PRO A 68 0.90 0.64 -0.96
C PRO A 68 2.30 0.50 -1.58
N PHE A 69 2.41 0.18 -2.87
CA PHE A 69 3.66 -0.01 -3.59
C PHE A 69 3.66 0.81 -4.89
N LYS A 70 3.10 2.04 -4.85
CA LYS A 70 3.01 2.96 -5.99
C LYS A 70 4.26 2.99 -6.86
N LEU A 71 5.45 3.21 -6.29
CA LEU A 71 6.69 3.36 -7.07
C LEU A 71 7.14 2.07 -7.78
N ALA A 72 6.83 0.90 -7.22
CA ALA A 72 7.17 -0.40 -7.81
C ALA A 72 6.04 -0.98 -8.69
N SER A 73 4.89 -0.30 -8.77
CA SER A 73 3.71 -0.76 -9.50
C SER A 73 3.82 -0.47 -11.00
N ARG A 74 3.45 -1.43 -11.85
CA ARG A 74 3.30 -1.21 -13.30
C ARG A 74 2.24 -0.17 -13.66
N GLN A 75 1.28 0.11 -12.77
CA GLN A 75 0.32 1.19 -12.99
C GLN A 75 1.00 2.56 -13.01
N PHE A 76 2.05 2.74 -12.20
CA PHE A 76 2.80 3.98 -12.08
C PHE A 76 4.08 3.99 -12.92
N HIS A 77 4.74 2.84 -13.06
CA HIS A 77 5.93 2.63 -13.88
C HIS A 77 5.69 1.46 -14.86
N PRO A 78 5.05 1.70 -16.02
CA PRO A 78 4.66 0.64 -16.96
C PRO A 78 5.85 -0.15 -17.51
N GLU A 79 6.96 0.53 -17.72
CA GLU A 79 8.17 0.01 -18.35
C GLU A 79 8.92 -0.97 -17.42
N ASN A 80 9.69 -1.89 -18.01
CA ASN A 80 10.58 -2.76 -17.24
C ASN A 80 11.74 -1.94 -16.64
N SER A 81 12.04 -2.17 -15.37
CA SER A 81 13.28 -1.69 -14.75
C SER A 81 14.43 -2.60 -15.16
N ILE A 82 15.44 -2.04 -15.83
CA ILE A 82 16.62 -2.77 -16.30
C ILE A 82 17.85 -2.25 -15.56
N PHE A 83 18.54 -3.16 -14.88
CA PHE A 83 19.69 -2.85 -14.03
C PHE A 83 20.98 -3.34 -14.70
N PRO A 84 21.91 -2.46 -15.10
CA PRO A 84 23.22 -2.87 -15.60
C PRO A 84 24.13 -3.33 -14.44
N VAL A 85 24.71 -4.51 -14.57
CA VAL A 85 25.62 -5.11 -13.58
C VAL A 85 26.79 -5.75 -14.33
N ASP A 86 28.00 -5.25 -14.10
CA ASP A 86 29.28 -5.77 -14.61
C ASP A 86 29.23 -6.56 -15.93
N GLY A 87 28.85 -5.87 -17.02
CA GLY A 87 28.82 -6.45 -18.36
C GLY A 87 27.54 -7.15 -18.78
N PHE A 88 26.55 -7.34 -17.89
CA PHE A 88 25.22 -7.86 -18.22
C PHE A 88 24.09 -6.98 -17.66
N LYS A 89 22.84 -7.34 -17.93
CA LYS A 89 21.64 -6.61 -17.49
C LYS A 89 20.67 -7.54 -16.78
N VAL A 90 20.09 -7.09 -15.66
CA VAL A 90 19.01 -7.78 -14.93
C VAL A 90 17.68 -7.09 -15.21
N GLY A 91 16.64 -7.86 -15.52
CA GLY A 91 15.29 -7.35 -15.83
C GLY A 91 15.05 -7.04 -17.32
N GLY A 92 16.01 -7.37 -18.19
CA GLY A 92 15.88 -7.34 -19.65
C GLY A 92 15.25 -8.62 -20.22
N GLU A 93 15.55 -8.91 -21.49
CA GLU A 93 15.06 -10.13 -22.18
C GLU A 93 15.90 -11.37 -21.86
N ASP A 94 17.17 -11.17 -21.49
CA ASP A 94 18.10 -12.25 -21.17
C ASP A 94 17.74 -12.95 -19.85
N ILE A 95 17.92 -14.27 -19.80
CA ILE A 95 17.79 -15.05 -18.57
C ILE A 95 19.11 -14.97 -17.79
N VAL A 96 19.06 -14.35 -16.61
CA VAL A 96 20.21 -14.23 -15.72
C VAL A 96 20.23 -15.38 -14.72
N LEU A 97 21.34 -16.12 -14.64
CA LEU A 97 21.58 -17.14 -13.62
C LEU A 97 22.52 -16.59 -12.54
N ILE A 98 22.06 -16.59 -11.28
CA ILE A 98 22.87 -16.24 -10.11
C ILE A 98 23.07 -17.51 -9.30
N ALA A 99 24.32 -17.89 -9.07
CA ALA A 99 24.70 -19.08 -8.32
C ALA A 99 25.83 -18.76 -7.33
N GLY A 100 25.90 -19.57 -6.28
CA GLY A 100 26.90 -19.45 -5.22
C GLY A 100 26.47 -20.27 -3.99
N PRO A 101 27.37 -20.48 -3.03
CA PRO A 101 27.02 -21.18 -1.81
C PRO A 101 26.09 -20.32 -0.94
N CYS A 102 25.23 -20.98 -0.15
CA CYS A 102 24.33 -20.29 0.80
C CYS A 102 25.11 -19.52 1.87
N SER A 103 26.22 -20.10 2.34
CA SER A 103 27.16 -19.51 3.29
C SER A 103 28.58 -19.69 2.78
N VAL A 104 29.43 -18.69 2.98
CA VAL A 104 30.88 -18.82 2.75
C VAL A 104 31.48 -19.46 3.99
N GLU A 105 31.77 -20.75 3.91
CA GLU A 105 32.31 -21.56 5.02
C GLU A 105 33.83 -21.62 4.99
N SER A 106 34.44 -21.45 3.82
CA SER A 106 35.89 -21.36 3.68
C SER A 106 36.29 -20.65 2.39
N LYS A 107 37.55 -20.20 2.32
CA LYS A 107 38.13 -19.61 1.11
C LYS A 107 38.19 -20.61 -0.05
N SER A 108 38.49 -21.89 0.22
CA SER A 108 38.55 -22.91 -0.84
C SER A 108 37.17 -23.18 -1.42
N GLN A 109 36.16 -23.39 -0.57
CA GLN A 109 34.78 -23.64 -1.00
C GLN A 109 34.27 -22.56 -1.96
N ILE A 110 34.42 -21.27 -1.60
CA ILE A 110 33.90 -20.17 -2.45
C ILE A 110 34.65 -19.99 -3.77
N LEU A 111 35.92 -20.41 -3.85
CA LEU A 111 36.71 -20.32 -5.09
C LEU A 111 36.49 -21.53 -6.02
N GLU A 112 36.00 -22.64 -5.49
CA GLU A 112 35.74 -23.88 -6.23
C GLU A 112 34.27 -24.06 -6.63
N THR A 113 33.36 -23.27 -6.04
CA THR A 113 31.93 -23.22 -6.38
C THR A 113 31.68 -22.32 -7.57
#